data_AF-A0A1G1YL57-F1
#
_entry.id   AF-A0A1G1YL57-F1
#
_cell.length_a   1.000
_cell.length_b   1.000
_cell.length_c   1.000
_cell.angle_alpha   90.00
_cell.angle_beta   90.00
_cell.angle_gamma   90.00
#
_symmetry.space_group_name_H-M   'P 1'
#
loop_
_entity.id
_entity.type
_entity.pdbx_description
1 polymer ?
#
loop_
_entity_poly.entity_id
_entity_poly.type
_entity_poly.pdbx_seq_one_letter_code
_entity_poly.pdbx_strand_id
1 'polypeptide(L)'
;MSTILFIDGENFKRKIKDVFVGEKIIKEEDEIEWTKFDFKGLFDQILQGINIDRRIFYFARINKHPSTLEKSEVLIQKTRSLKTYLENQSFEVILAGNIRGYPTEKIVQDKKHFYLVKERR
;
A
#
# COMPACT_ATOMS: atom_id res chain seq x y z
N MET A 1 13.11 10.99 26.19
CA MET A 1 12.88 11.45 24.79
C MET A 1 12.11 10.34 24.11
N SER A 2 11.04 10.64 23.37
CA SER A 2 10.28 9.61 22.66
C SER A 2 10.66 9.58 21.18
N THR A 3 10.91 8.39 20.67
CA THR A 3 11.24 8.13 19.26
C THR A 3 10.04 7.50 18.58
N ILE A 4 9.55 8.16 17.52
CA ILE A 4 8.42 7.69 16.73
C ILE A 4 8.91 7.40 15.31
N LEU A 5 8.68 6.18 14.83
CA LEU A 5 8.92 5.80 13.45
C LEU A 5 7.66 6.03 12.62
N PHE A 6 7.72 6.98 11.68
CA PHE A 6 6.67 7.20 10.68
C PHE A 6 7.06 6.57 9.35
N ILE A 7 6.16 5.79 8.77
CA ILE A 7 6.37 5.05 7.52
C ILE A 7 5.26 5.42 6.54
N ASP A 8 5.65 5.97 5.39
CA ASP A 8 4.73 6.12 4.24
C ASP A 8 4.52 4.73 3.62
N GLY A 9 3.35 4.15 3.86
CA GLY A 9 3.03 2.79 3.49
C GLY A 9 2.91 2.58 1.98
N GLU A 10 2.46 3.58 1.21
CA GLU A 10 2.40 3.45 -0.25
C GLU A 10 3.78 3.53 -0.87
N ASN A 11 4.60 4.50 -0.43
CA ASN A 11 5.97 4.61 -0.91
C ASN A 11 6.79 3.36 -0.56
N PHE A 12 6.63 2.86 0.67
CA PHE A 12 7.35 1.69 1.17
C PHE A 12 7.02 0.42 0.36
N LYS A 13 5.73 0.12 0.15
CA LYS A 13 5.29 -1.00 -0.70
C LYS A 13 5.86 -0.90 -2.10
N ARG A 14 5.81 0.30 -2.71
CA ARG A 14 6.37 0.52 -4.04
C ARG A 14 7.88 0.26 -4.07
N LYS A 15 8.62 0.72 -3.06
CA LYS A 15 10.06 0.47 -2.96
C LYS A 15 10.41 -1.00 -2.81
N ILE A 16 9.66 -1.77 -2.01
CA ILE A 16 9.85 -3.22 -1.92
C ILE A 16 9.59 -3.88 -3.28
N LYS A 17 8.53 -3.47 -3.99
CA LYS A 17 8.23 -3.98 -5.32
C LYS A 17 9.35 -3.68 -6.32
N ASP A 18 9.84 -2.44 -6.36
CA ASP A 18 10.97 -2.02 -7.21
C ASP A 18 12.20 -2.92 -6.97
N VAL A 19 12.50 -3.23 -5.70
CA VAL A 19 13.62 -4.13 -5.33
C VAL A 19 13.35 -5.56 -5.84
N PHE A 20 12.17 -6.12 -5.60
CA PHE A 20 11.87 -7.49 -6.05
C PHE A 20 11.88 -7.64 -7.58
N VAL A 21 11.44 -6.62 -8.31
CA VAL A 21 11.53 -6.59 -9.78
C VAL A 21 12.99 -6.47 -10.22
N GLY A 22 13.77 -5.58 -9.61
CA GLY A 22 15.20 -5.41 -9.90
C GLY A 22 16.02 -6.69 -9.66
N GLU A 23 15.72 -7.40 -8.58
CA GLU A 23 16.32 -8.69 -8.21
C GLU A 23 15.70 -9.89 -8.96
N LYS A 24 14.75 -9.66 -9.89
CA LYS A 24 14.06 -10.68 -10.70
C LYS A 24 13.34 -11.77 -9.87
N ILE A 25 12.91 -11.43 -8.67
CA ILE A 25 12.11 -12.31 -7.79
C ILE A 25 10.67 -12.38 -8.30
N ILE A 26 10.16 -11.24 -8.81
CA ILE A 26 8.83 -11.10 -9.40
C ILE A 26 8.90 -10.26 -10.69
N LYS A 27 7.82 -10.25 -11.45
CA LYS A 27 7.62 -9.34 -12.59
C LYS A 27 6.90 -8.06 -12.17
N GLU A 28 6.94 -7.05 -13.02
CA GLU A 28 6.31 -5.74 -12.79
C GLU A 28 4.78 -5.85 -12.63
N GLU A 29 4.15 -6.76 -13.36
CA GLU A 29 2.71 -7.00 -13.32
C GLU A 29 2.24 -7.82 -12.10
N ASP A 30 3.16 -8.42 -11.34
CA ASP A 30 2.78 -9.30 -10.25
C ASP A 30 2.17 -8.52 -9.06
N GLU A 31 1.13 -9.10 -8.47
CA GLU A 31 0.55 -8.62 -7.22
C GLU A 31 1.31 -9.23 -6.03
N ILE A 32 1.64 -8.38 -5.05
CA ILE A 32 2.31 -8.80 -3.81
C ILE A 32 1.25 -8.94 -2.71
N GLU A 33 1.25 -10.09 -2.03
CA GLU A 33 0.44 -10.32 -0.85
C GLU A 33 1.17 -9.78 0.41
N TRP A 34 0.94 -8.50 0.71
CA TRP A 34 1.62 -7.78 1.79
C TRP A 34 1.40 -8.36 3.19
N THR A 35 0.33 -9.13 3.39
CA THR A 35 -0.01 -9.79 4.67
C THR A 35 0.84 -11.03 4.97
N LYS A 36 1.82 -11.36 4.13
CA LYS A 36 2.76 -12.47 4.35
C LYS A 36 4.12 -12.03 4.89
N PHE A 37 4.39 -10.73 4.95
CA PHE A 37 5.71 -10.20 5.29
C PHE A 37 5.82 -9.87 6.78
N ASP A 38 6.91 -10.31 7.40
CA ASP A 38 7.27 -9.89 8.75
C ASP A 38 7.91 -8.49 8.74
N PHE A 39 7.08 -7.45 8.71
CA PHE A 39 7.55 -6.08 8.77
C PHE A 39 8.16 -5.74 10.12
N LYS A 40 7.65 -6.31 11.22
CA LYS A 40 8.23 -6.13 12.54
C LYS A 40 9.67 -6.63 12.57
N GLY A 41 9.91 -7.86 12.12
CA GLY A 41 11.25 -8.44 12.04
C GLY A 41 12.19 -7.61 11.16
N LEU A 42 11.71 -7.14 10.00
CA LEU A 42 12.48 -6.24 9.14
C LEU A 42 12.91 -4.96 9.87
N PHE A 43 11.99 -4.25 10.51
CA PHE A 43 12.31 -3.01 11.21
C PHE A 43 13.15 -3.24 12.47
N ASP A 44 12.90 -4.32 13.21
CA ASP A 44 13.69 -4.71 14.39
C ASP A 44 15.15 -4.98 14.00
N GLN A 45 15.36 -5.63 12.86
CA GLN A 45 16.70 -5.93 12.35
C GLN A 45 17.42 -4.67 11.88
N ILE A 46 16.78 -3.85 11.02
CA ILE A 46 17.48 -2.70 10.42
C ILE A 46 17.65 -1.52 11.37
N LEU A 47 16.80 -1.40 12.39
CA LEU A 47 16.84 -0.33 13.40
C LEU A 47 17.36 -0.86 14.76
N GLN A 48 18.10 -1.96 14.75
CA GLN A 48 18.68 -2.52 15.95
C GLN A 48 19.53 -1.47 16.70
N GLY A 49 19.32 -1.35 18.00
CA GLY A 49 19.99 -0.36 18.85
C GLY A 49 19.29 1.00 18.93
N ILE A 50 18.24 1.23 18.14
CA ILE A 50 17.39 2.42 18.26
C ILE A 50 16.15 2.03 19.08
N ASN A 51 15.95 2.67 20.23
CA ASN A 51 14.71 2.51 20.99
C ASN A 51 13.58 3.29 20.29
N ILE A 52 12.56 2.57 19.81
CA ILE A 52 11.40 3.14 19.11
C ILE A 52 10.16 2.86 19.95
N ASP A 53 9.56 3.91 20.49
CA ASP A 53 8.39 3.77 21.36
C ASP A 53 7.10 3.53 20.55
N ARG A 54 7.03 4.08 19.34
CA ARG A 54 5.85 4.01 18.47
C ARG A 54 6.23 3.81 17.02
N ARG A 55 5.48 2.96 16.31
CA ARG A 55 5.67 2.68 14.89
C ARG A 55 4.36 2.91 14.17
N ILE A 56 4.36 3.79 13.17
CA ILE A 56 3.15 4.29 12.56
C ILE A 56 3.26 4.15 11.05
N PHE A 57 2.41 3.33 10.46
CA PHE A 57 2.17 3.31 9.03
C PHE A 57 1.09 4.31 8.64
N TYR A 58 1.35 5.08 7.58
CA TYR A 58 0.37 5.96 6.96
C TYR A 58 -0.02 5.41 5.58
N PHE A 59 -1.31 5.17 5.37
CA PHE A 59 -1.86 4.84 4.05
C PHE A 59 -2.97 5.81 3.67
N ALA A 60 -3.16 5.96 2.36
CA ALA A 60 -4.25 6.75 1.85
C ALA A 60 -5.61 6.08 2.03
N ARG A 61 -6.65 6.88 2.24
CA ARG A 61 -8.03 6.39 2.26
C ARG A 61 -8.53 6.19 0.84
N ILE A 62 -9.04 4.99 0.58
CA ILE A 62 -9.70 4.64 -0.68
C ILE A 62 -11.19 4.98 -0.56
N ASN A 63 -11.68 5.81 -1.46
CA ASN A 63 -13.10 6.14 -1.57
C ASN A 63 -13.73 5.33 -2.71
N LYS A 64 -14.97 4.90 -2.53
CA LYS A 64 -15.74 4.22 -3.58
C LYS A 64 -16.00 5.19 -4.73
N HIS A 65 -15.82 4.73 -5.97
CA HIS A 65 -16.19 5.49 -7.16
C HIS A 65 -17.29 4.73 -7.93
N PRO A 66 -18.38 5.38 -8.37
CA PRO A 66 -19.52 4.70 -9.01
C PRO A 66 -19.13 3.86 -10.23
N SER A 67 -18.12 4.28 -11.00
CA SER A 67 -17.66 3.58 -12.20
C SER A 67 -16.71 2.39 -11.93
N THR A 68 -16.23 2.21 -10.70
CA THR A 68 -15.26 1.16 -10.34
C THR A 68 -15.59 0.49 -9.00
N LEU A 69 -16.89 0.39 -8.68
CA LEU A 69 -17.41 -0.13 -7.41
C LEU A 69 -16.74 -1.44 -6.97
N GLU A 70 -16.73 -2.45 -7.83
CA GLU A 70 -16.17 -3.77 -7.52
C GLU A 70 -14.66 -3.70 -7.19
N LYS A 71 -13.88 -3.01 -8.03
CA LYS A 71 -12.44 -2.80 -7.78
C LYS A 71 -12.18 -2.02 -6.49
N SER A 72 -12.99 -1.00 -6.22
CA SER A 72 -12.86 -0.21 -5.00
C SER A 72 -13.16 -1.02 -3.75
N GLU A 73 -14.15 -1.93 -3.80
CA GLU A 73 -14.47 -2.81 -2.68
C GLU A 73 -13.33 -3.79 -2.41
N VAL A 74 -12.79 -4.44 -3.45
CA VAL A 74 -11.64 -5.35 -3.31
C VAL A 74 -10.44 -4.64 -2.69
N LEU A 75 -10.13 -3.42 -3.16
CA LEU A 75 -9.04 -2.63 -2.61
C LEU A 75 -9.28 -2.25 -1.14
N ILE A 76 -10.50 -1.84 -0.79
CA ILE A 76 -10.86 -1.54 0.61
C ILE A 76 -10.68 -2.76 1.50
N GLN A 77 -11.08 -3.95 1.06
CA GLN A 77 -10.90 -5.19 1.82
C GLN A 77 -9.42 -5.54 1.97
N LYS A 78 -8.61 -5.43 0.89
CA LYS A 78 -7.15 -5.61 0.96
C LYS A 78 -6.51 -4.62 1.95
N THR A 79 -6.91 -3.35 1.94
CA THR A 79 -6.42 -2.34 2.90
C THR A 79 -6.82 -2.68 4.33
N ARG A 80 -8.05 -3.15 4.57
CA ARG A 80 -8.51 -3.58 5.91
C ARG A 80 -7.70 -4.77 6.42
N SER A 81 -7.51 -5.80 5.60
CA SER A 81 -6.70 -6.96 5.97
C SER A 81 -5.26 -6.58 6.28
N LEU A 82 -4.64 -5.73 5.47
CA LEU A 82 -3.29 -5.23 5.72
C LEU A 82 -3.21 -4.40 7.01
N LYS A 83 -4.20 -3.54 7.26
CA LYS A 83 -4.29 -2.78 8.51
C LYS A 83 -4.31 -3.71 9.72
N THR A 84 -5.24 -4.66 9.76
CA THR A 84 -5.34 -5.64 10.86
C THR A 84 -4.04 -6.41 11.05
N TYR A 85 -3.40 -6.82 9.96
CA TYR A 85 -2.14 -7.55 9.99
C TYR A 85 -1.00 -6.72 10.60
N LEU A 86 -0.87 -5.46 10.21
CA LEU A 86 0.13 -4.53 10.75
C LEU A 86 -0.13 -4.20 12.22
N GLU A 87 -1.40 -4.00 12.60
CA GLU A 87 -1.78 -3.76 13.99
C GLU A 87 -1.44 -4.95 14.90
N ASN A 88 -1.63 -6.17 14.41
CA ASN A 88 -1.20 -7.39 15.11
C ASN A 88 0.33 -7.50 15.26
N GLN A 89 1.10 -6.78 14.44
CA GLN A 89 2.56 -6.66 14.54
C GLN A 89 3.01 -5.44 15.37
N SER A 90 2.11 -4.85 16.16
CA SER A 90 2.36 -3.68 17.02
C SER A 90 2.66 -2.39 16.25
N PHE A 91 2.18 -2.26 15.02
CA PHE A 91 2.17 -0.97 14.32
C PHE A 91 0.84 -0.25 14.54
N GLU A 92 0.88 1.06 14.70
CA GLU A 92 -0.29 1.91 14.53
C GLU A 92 -0.50 2.15 13.02
N VAL A 93 -1.76 2.13 12.56
CA VAL A 93 -2.08 2.36 11.15
C VAL A 93 -3.04 3.54 11.01
N ILE A 94 -2.58 4.58 10.33
CA ILE A 94 -3.37 5.77 10.02
C ILE A 94 -3.85 5.69 8.56
N LEU A 95 -5.17 5.68 8.38
CA LEU A 95 -5.82 5.77 7.06
C LEU A 95 -6.34 7.20 6.82
N ALA A 96 -5.54 8.03 6.16
CA ALA A 96 -5.85 9.44 5.93
C ALA A 96 -5.37 9.93 4.56
N GLY A 97 -5.88 11.08 4.11
CA GLY A 97 -5.68 11.56 2.73
C GLY A 97 -6.61 10.87 1.72
N ASN A 98 -6.82 11.50 0.57
CA ASN A 98 -7.73 11.02 -0.47
C ASN A 98 -6.94 10.63 -1.72
N ILE A 99 -6.95 9.35 -2.11
CA ILE A 99 -6.58 8.99 -3.48
C ILE A 99 -7.80 9.24 -4.36
N ARG A 100 -7.69 10.22 -5.27
CA ARG A 100 -8.62 10.37 -6.40
C ARG A 100 -7.99 9.69 -7.60
N GLY A 101 -8.66 8.67 -8.15
CA GLY A 101 -8.29 8.13 -9.44
C GLY A 101 -8.48 9.21 -10.51
N TYR A 102 -7.39 9.69 -11.10
CA TYR A 102 -7.47 10.56 -12.26
C TYR A 102 -7.57 9.69 -13.51
N PRO A 103 -8.64 9.79 -14.31
CA PRO A 103 -8.72 9.08 -15.58
C PRO A 103 -7.71 9.70 -16.54
N THR A 104 -6.67 8.96 -16.92
CA THR A 104 -5.65 9.46 -17.85
C THR A 104 -6.04 9.30 -19.31
N GLU A 105 -6.80 8.25 -19.69
CA GLU A 105 -7.29 8.06 -21.07
C GLU A 105 -8.62 7.27 -21.08
N LYS A 106 -9.49 7.59 -22.05
CA LYS A 106 -10.74 6.87 -22.33
C LYS A 106 -10.50 5.85 -23.43
N ILE A 107 -10.34 4.57 -23.06
CA ILE A 107 -10.32 3.49 -24.06
C ILE A 107 -11.75 2.99 -24.24
N VAL A 108 -12.23 3.01 -25.49
CA VAL A 108 -13.52 2.41 -25.88
C VAL A 108 -13.23 1.12 -26.64
N GLN A 109 -13.62 0.00 -26.05
CA GLN A 109 -13.56 -1.32 -26.69
C GLN A 109 -14.90 -2.02 -26.46
N ASP A 110 -15.52 -2.54 -27.51
CA ASP A 110 -16.80 -3.27 -27.46
C ASP A 110 -17.93 -2.55 -26.69
N LYS A 111 -18.10 -1.25 -26.94
CA LYS A 111 -19.06 -0.37 -26.22
C LYS A 111 -18.86 -0.29 -24.70
N LYS A 112 -17.76 -0.82 -24.17
CA LYS A 112 -17.36 -0.70 -22.76
C LYS A 112 -16.29 0.38 -22.61
N HIS A 113 -16.42 1.16 -21.55
CA HIS A 113 -15.47 2.21 -21.20
C HIS A 113 -14.44 1.67 -20.20
N PHE A 114 -13.17 1.66 -20.59
CA PHE A 114 -12.05 1.30 -19.72
C PHE A 114 -11.30 2.57 -19.32
N TYR A 115 -11.06 2.72 -18.01
CA TYR A 115 -10.26 3.81 -17.46
C TYR A 115 -8.94 3.24 -16.95
N LEU A 116 -7.84 3.62 -17.60
CA LEU A 116 -6.49 3.38 -17.10
C LEU A 116 -6.17 4.39 -15.99
N VAL A 117 -5.80 3.88 -14.82
CA VAL A 117 -5.34 4.69 -13.69
C VAL A 117 -3.82 4.63 -13.67
N LYS A 118 -3.15 5.74 -14.02
CA LYS A 118 -1.71 5.89 -13.78
C LYS A 118 -1.49 6.71 -12.51
N GLU A 119 -0.70 6.17 -11.60
CA GLU A 119 -0.21 6.90 -10.43
C GLU A 119 0.71 8.03 -10.92
N ARG A 120 0.35 9.30 -10.66
CA ARG A 120 1.25 10.43 -10.96
C ARG A 120 2.38 10.44 -9.93
N ARG A 121 3.61 10.34 -10.42
CA ARG A 121 4.84 10.67 -9.67
C ARG A 121 4.97 12.17 -9.49
#